data_AF-A0A3P7JDT1-F1
#
_entry.id   AF-A0A3P7JDT1-F1
#
_cell.length_a   1.000
_cell.length_b   1.000
_cell.length_c   1.000
_cell.angle_alpha   90.00
_cell.angle_beta   90.00
_cell.angle_gamma   90.00
#
_symmetry.space_group_name_H-M   'P 1'
#
loop_
_entity.id
_entity.type
_entity.pdbx_description
1 polymer ?
#
loop_
_entity_poly.entity_id
_entity_poly.type
_entity_poly.pdbx_seq_one_letter_code
_entity_poly.pdbx_strand_id
1 'polypeptide(L)'
;MLEIMQEYGELVLAIGSSLSVANTSIFLTADVSMSILPVGDWSCCVNPANDWQQTKEIVDRLMGAASDFRLAYDRMLVIPPLIVACRHRLASLRGSLAFYFFSSCMLSLSLLLTAIGFLPLLFDYDQVFLTVFIQVPCLTLGSVFTPFHPKTNVIRISSKLVGNATVACSFVDVVCSVATGHLSEVPLSTISIRHIVGFHQAISLCALSSAWVYPLSSFWNENPVLCLPWMASGILCIGVQIVFSYGSAVPLHEVLSFFSVAAIVVWTLIVLLVNELVKLRSIRSFAREQRRTKLGFDTKLGMNSPY
;
A
#
# COMPACT_ATOMS: atom_id res chain seq x y z
N MET A 1 12.90 -32.34 -0.98
CA MET A 1 13.03 -31.16 -1.85
C MET A 1 12.39 -29.92 -1.21
N LEU A 2 11.14 -30.00 -0.76
CA LEU A 2 10.46 -28.87 -0.07
C LEU A 2 11.28 -28.33 1.11
N GLU A 3 11.62 -29.21 2.06
CA GLU A 3 12.42 -28.86 3.24
C GLU A 3 13.77 -28.23 2.86
N ILE A 4 14.45 -28.74 1.85
CA ILE A 4 15.72 -28.19 1.35
C ILE A 4 15.53 -26.75 0.86
N MET A 5 14.47 -26.47 0.10
CA MET A 5 14.19 -25.11 -0.37
C MET A 5 13.81 -24.15 0.78
N GLN A 6 13.08 -24.66 1.77
CA GLN A 6 12.74 -23.92 3.00
C GLN A 6 13.98 -23.62 3.85
N GLU A 7 14.94 -24.55 3.97
CA GLU A 7 16.23 -24.35 4.63
C GLU A 7 17.06 -23.23 3.98
N TYR A 8 16.97 -23.08 2.66
CA TYR A 8 17.58 -21.95 1.93
C TYR A 8 16.81 -20.63 2.08
N GLY A 9 15.71 -20.63 2.85
CA GLY A 9 14.84 -19.49 3.10
C GLY A 9 14.08 -19.03 1.86
N GLU A 10 13.77 -19.95 0.94
CA GLU A 10 12.88 -19.68 -0.19
C GLU A 10 11.45 -20.07 0.18
N LEU A 11 10.47 -19.29 -0.28
CA LEU A 11 9.05 -19.60 -0.08
C LEU A 11 8.59 -20.60 -1.14
N VAL A 12 8.02 -21.72 -0.71
CA VAL A 12 7.66 -22.83 -1.59
C VAL A 12 6.15 -22.97 -1.73
N LEU A 13 5.67 -22.87 -2.97
CA LEU A 13 4.28 -23.16 -3.34
C LEU A 13 4.19 -24.60 -3.85
N ALA A 14 3.52 -25.48 -3.10
CA ALA A 14 3.26 -26.86 -3.54
C ALA A 14 1.95 -26.93 -4.31
N ILE A 15 2.00 -27.46 -5.54
CA ILE A 15 0.83 -27.65 -6.40
C ILE A 15 0.68 -29.15 -6.66
N GLY A 16 -0.50 -29.70 -6.36
CA GLY A 16 -0.72 -31.14 -6.50
C GLY A 16 -2.19 -31.51 -6.71
N SER A 17 -2.43 -32.75 -7.13
CA SER A 17 -3.77 -33.31 -7.26
C SER A 17 -4.44 -33.45 -5.89
N SER A 18 -5.68 -33.00 -5.76
CA SER A 18 -6.50 -33.16 -4.55
C SER A 18 -6.92 -34.62 -4.31
N LEU A 19 -6.95 -35.46 -5.33
CA LEU A 19 -7.42 -36.85 -5.23
C LEU A 19 -6.37 -37.81 -4.64
N SER A 20 -5.13 -37.36 -4.47
CA SER A 20 -4.05 -38.19 -3.92
C SER A 20 -3.84 -37.92 -2.44
N VAL A 21 -4.06 -38.95 -1.60
CA VAL A 21 -3.80 -38.90 -0.14
C VAL A 21 -2.33 -38.57 0.17
N ALA A 22 -1.41 -39.04 -0.67
CA ALA A 22 0.02 -38.79 -0.49
C ALA A 22 0.38 -37.30 -0.60
N ASN A 23 -0.43 -36.51 -1.31
CA ASN A 23 -0.20 -35.07 -1.44
C ASN A 23 -0.61 -34.30 -0.18
N THR A 24 -1.43 -34.89 0.69
CA THR A 24 -1.92 -34.22 1.91
C THR A 24 -0.78 -33.86 2.87
N SER A 25 0.19 -34.76 3.05
CA SER A 25 1.38 -34.46 3.87
C SER A 25 2.26 -33.37 3.24
N ILE A 26 2.33 -33.32 1.91
CA ILE A 26 3.05 -32.29 1.15
C ILE A 26 2.36 -30.93 1.31
N PHE A 27 1.03 -30.88 1.28
CA PHE A 27 0.29 -29.64 1.45
C PHE A 27 0.45 -29.04 2.85
N LEU A 28 0.50 -29.88 3.88
CA LEU A 28 0.68 -29.44 5.27
C LEU A 28 2.13 -28.99 5.59
N THR A 29 3.11 -29.42 4.79
CA THR A 29 4.53 -29.09 5.00
C THR A 29 4.99 -27.88 4.17
N ALA A 30 4.31 -27.57 3.07
CA ALA A 30 4.61 -26.42 2.23
C ALA A 30 4.20 -25.08 2.88
N ASP A 31 4.89 -23.99 2.52
CA ASP A 31 4.55 -22.63 3.04
C ASP A 31 3.21 -22.12 2.51
N VAL A 32 2.93 -22.47 1.25
CA VAL A 32 1.61 -22.29 0.64
C VAL A 32 1.33 -23.54 -0.17
N SER A 33 0.11 -24.05 -0.07
CA SER A 33 -0.33 -25.23 -0.81
C SER A 33 -1.56 -24.96 -1.66
N MET A 34 -1.57 -25.51 -2.87
CA MET A 34 -2.68 -25.41 -3.79
C MET A 34 -3.05 -26.79 -4.30
N SER A 35 -4.28 -27.20 -4.00
CA SER A 35 -4.85 -28.42 -4.55
C SER A 35 -5.56 -28.15 -5.87
N ILE A 36 -5.36 -29.05 -6.82
CA ILE A 36 -5.98 -29.00 -8.14
C ILE A 36 -6.83 -30.25 -8.32
N LEU A 37 -8.08 -30.05 -8.70
CA LEU A 37 -8.95 -31.14 -9.12
C LEU A 37 -8.56 -31.55 -10.57
N PRO A 38 -8.00 -32.75 -10.80
CA PRO A 38 -7.65 -33.17 -12.15
C PRO A 38 -8.91 -33.33 -13.02
N VAL A 39 -8.81 -32.84 -14.25
CA VAL A 39 -9.88 -32.96 -15.28
C VAL A 39 -9.92 -34.36 -15.89
N GLY A 40 -8.91 -35.18 -15.64
CA GLY A 40 -8.62 -36.45 -16.33
C GLY A 40 -9.83 -37.16 -16.94
N ASP A 41 -9.76 -37.41 -18.25
CA ASP A 41 -10.79 -38.13 -18.97
C ASP A 41 -10.89 -39.57 -18.43
N TRP A 42 -11.84 -39.82 -17.53
CA TRP A 42 -12.23 -41.18 -17.11
C TRP A 42 -13.04 -41.91 -18.18
N SER A 43 -13.01 -41.43 -19.43
CA SER A 43 -13.43 -42.15 -20.64
C SER A 43 -12.71 -43.50 -20.80
N CYS A 44 -11.55 -43.68 -20.15
CA CYS A 44 -10.82 -44.95 -20.08
C CYS A 44 -11.26 -45.84 -18.90
N CYS A 45 -12.13 -45.37 -18.00
CA CYS A 45 -12.69 -46.19 -16.94
C CYS A 45 -13.83 -47.04 -17.51
N VAL A 46 -13.61 -48.36 -17.53
CA VAL A 46 -14.48 -49.34 -18.18
C VAL A 46 -15.91 -49.40 -17.58
N ASN A 47 -16.12 -48.89 -16.36
CA ASN A 47 -17.45 -48.73 -15.75
C ASN A 47 -17.45 -47.61 -14.67
N PRO A 48 -17.85 -46.37 -14.98
CA PRO A 48 -18.07 -45.36 -13.95
C PRO A 48 -19.36 -45.66 -13.16
N ALA A 49 -19.29 -45.67 -11.84
CA ALA A 49 -20.48 -45.72 -10.99
C ALA A 49 -21.30 -44.42 -11.12
N ASN A 50 -22.64 -44.50 -11.03
CA ASN A 50 -23.53 -43.35 -11.22
C ASN A 50 -23.26 -42.17 -10.24
N ASP A 51 -22.75 -42.45 -9.04
CA ASP A 51 -22.47 -41.42 -8.01
C ASP A 51 -21.00 -40.94 -8.00
N TRP A 52 -20.21 -41.32 -9.01
CA TRP A 52 -18.78 -41.01 -9.05
C TRP A 52 -18.49 -39.50 -9.02
N GLN A 53 -19.30 -38.68 -9.71
CA GLN A 53 -19.12 -37.23 -9.73
C GLN A 53 -19.30 -36.60 -8.34
N GLN A 54 -20.33 -37.04 -7.61
CA GLN A 54 -20.58 -36.57 -6.24
C GLN A 54 -19.46 -37.05 -5.29
N THR A 55 -19.04 -38.30 -5.43
CA THR A 55 -17.94 -38.86 -4.63
C THR A 55 -16.64 -38.11 -4.89
N LYS A 56 -16.34 -37.80 -6.15
CA LYS A 56 -15.17 -37.02 -6.57
C LYS A 56 -15.17 -35.63 -5.95
N GLU A 57 -16.31 -34.94 -5.96
CA GLU A 57 -16.42 -33.60 -5.38
C GLU A 57 -16.27 -33.63 -3.85
N ILE A 58 -16.83 -34.65 -3.19
CA ILE A 58 -16.67 -34.82 -1.74
C ILE A 58 -15.21 -35.09 -1.38
N VAL A 59 -14.54 -35.97 -2.11
CA VAL A 59 -13.11 -36.28 -1.90
C VAL A 59 -12.24 -35.07 -2.17
N ASP A 60 -12.50 -34.32 -3.24
CA ASP A 60 -11.83 -33.06 -3.53
C ASP A 60 -11.99 -32.06 -2.39
N ARG A 61 -13.21 -31.92 -1.85
CA ARG A 61 -13.47 -31.03 -0.72
C ARG A 61 -12.84 -31.50 0.59
N LEU A 62 -12.75 -32.79 0.82
CA LEU A 62 -12.14 -33.35 2.03
C LEU A 62 -10.62 -33.19 1.98
N MET A 63 -10.00 -33.61 0.89
CA MET A 63 -8.54 -33.62 0.75
C MET A 63 -7.98 -32.24 0.44
N GLY A 64 -8.70 -31.44 -0.34
CA GLY A 64 -8.39 -30.03 -0.55
C GLY A 64 -8.62 -29.17 0.69
N ALA A 65 -9.12 -29.71 1.82
CA ALA A 65 -9.16 -28.98 3.09
C ALA A 65 -7.78 -28.87 3.75
N ALA A 66 -6.85 -29.76 3.39
CA ALA A 66 -5.47 -29.69 3.84
C ALA A 66 -4.63 -28.69 3.04
N SER A 67 -5.19 -28.10 1.96
CA SER A 67 -4.52 -27.09 1.15
C SER A 67 -5.08 -25.69 1.38
N ASP A 68 -4.25 -24.65 1.31
CA ASP A 68 -4.68 -23.25 1.49
C ASP A 68 -5.64 -22.78 0.39
N PHE A 69 -5.36 -23.18 -0.85
CA PHE A 69 -6.13 -22.78 -2.02
C PHE A 69 -6.60 -23.98 -2.82
N ARG A 70 -7.81 -23.88 -3.37
CA ARG A 70 -8.36 -24.84 -4.33
C ARG A 70 -8.49 -24.18 -5.68
N LEU A 71 -8.01 -24.87 -6.70
CA LEU A 71 -8.06 -24.36 -8.07
C LEU A 71 -8.57 -25.43 -9.02
N ALA A 72 -9.50 -25.07 -9.89
CA ALA A 72 -9.87 -25.92 -11.01
C ALA A 72 -8.70 -26.01 -12.00
N TYR A 73 -8.48 -27.18 -12.60
CA TYR A 73 -7.40 -27.42 -13.56
C TYR A 73 -7.40 -26.41 -14.72
N ASP A 74 -8.57 -26.06 -15.24
CA ASP A 74 -8.75 -25.08 -16.33
C ASP A 74 -8.20 -23.69 -16.00
N ARG A 75 -8.00 -23.40 -14.71
CA ARG A 75 -7.48 -22.12 -14.21
C ARG A 75 -6.01 -22.18 -13.81
N MET A 76 -5.30 -23.29 -14.02
CA MET A 76 -3.88 -23.41 -13.65
C MET A 76 -2.99 -22.35 -14.32
N LEU A 77 -3.33 -21.94 -15.56
CA LEU A 77 -2.62 -20.88 -16.29
C LEU A 77 -2.81 -19.48 -15.65
N VAL A 78 -3.78 -19.32 -14.73
CA VAL A 78 -4.05 -18.06 -14.02
C VAL A 78 -3.11 -17.87 -12.82
N ILE A 79 -2.37 -18.90 -12.40
CA ILE A 79 -1.49 -18.81 -11.22
C ILE A 79 -0.40 -17.73 -11.39
N PRO A 80 0.40 -17.69 -12.47
CA PRO A 80 1.39 -16.62 -12.64
C PRO A 80 0.81 -15.20 -12.63
N PRO A 81 -0.24 -14.85 -13.40
CA PRO A 81 -0.80 -13.50 -13.34
C PRO A 81 -1.47 -13.19 -11.98
N LEU A 82 -2.03 -14.20 -11.30
CA LEU A 82 -2.55 -14.04 -9.93
C LEU A 82 -1.43 -13.67 -8.95
N ILE A 83 -0.28 -14.35 -9.01
CA ILE A 83 0.88 -14.02 -8.17
C ILE A 83 1.34 -12.58 -8.43
N VAL A 84 1.38 -12.15 -9.70
CA VAL A 84 1.75 -10.75 -10.04
C VAL A 84 0.73 -9.76 -9.48
N ALA A 85 -0.57 -10.05 -9.58
CA ALA A 85 -1.63 -9.21 -9.03
C ALA A 85 -1.56 -9.12 -7.50
N CYS A 86 -1.36 -10.25 -6.81
CA CYS A 86 -1.17 -10.31 -5.36
C CYS A 86 0.07 -9.51 -4.92
N ARG A 87 1.18 -9.61 -5.65
CA ARG A 87 2.39 -8.83 -5.37
C ARG A 87 2.17 -7.33 -5.56
N HIS A 88 1.43 -6.94 -6.60
CA HIS A 88 1.07 -5.54 -6.80
C HIS A 88 0.20 -5.02 -5.64
N ARG A 89 -0.82 -5.80 -5.24
CA ARG A 89 -1.69 -5.47 -4.10
C ARG A 89 -0.92 -5.37 -2.79
N LEU A 90 -0.03 -6.31 -2.52
CA LEU A 90 0.80 -6.27 -1.31
C LEU A 90 1.73 -5.05 -1.29
N ALA A 91 2.29 -4.66 -2.44
CA ALA A 91 3.12 -3.46 -2.54
C ALA A 91 2.30 -2.19 -2.27
N SER A 92 1.10 -2.07 -2.83
CA SER A 92 0.17 -0.96 -2.56
C SER A 92 -0.29 -0.93 -1.10
N LEU A 93 -0.61 -2.08 -0.50
CA LEU A 93 -0.97 -2.20 0.91
C LEU A 93 0.18 -1.75 1.82
N ARG A 94 1.40 -2.24 1.56
CA ARG A 94 2.59 -1.85 2.32
C ARG A 94 2.87 -0.35 2.20
N GLY A 95 2.73 0.21 1.00
CA GLY A 95 2.86 1.66 0.77
C GLY A 95 1.82 2.46 1.54
N SER A 96 0.56 2.01 1.53
CA SER A 96 -0.54 2.67 2.24
C SER A 96 -0.38 2.61 3.76
N LEU A 97 0.08 1.47 4.31
CA LEU A 97 0.40 1.35 5.73
C LEU A 97 1.59 2.23 6.14
N ALA A 98 2.61 2.33 5.28
CA ALA A 98 3.73 3.24 5.52
C ALA A 98 3.26 4.71 5.53
N PHE A 99 2.35 5.10 4.63
CA PHE A 99 1.73 6.41 4.65
C PHE A 99 0.93 6.66 5.94
N TYR A 100 0.09 5.71 6.38
CA TYR A 100 -0.68 5.82 7.63
C TYR A 100 0.23 6.09 8.82
N PHE A 101 1.31 5.29 8.96
CA PHE A 101 2.28 5.44 10.03
C PHE A 101 3.03 6.77 9.96
N PHE A 102 3.47 7.15 8.77
CA PHE A 102 4.19 8.41 8.54
C PHE A 102 3.31 9.63 8.84
N SER A 103 2.06 9.63 8.37
CA SER A 103 1.10 10.71 8.64
C SER A 103 0.77 10.84 10.12
N SER A 104 0.58 9.71 10.81
CA SER A 104 0.30 9.70 12.26
C SER A 104 1.50 10.21 13.07
N CYS A 105 2.71 9.85 12.66
CA CYS A 105 3.97 10.32 13.26
C CYS A 105 4.19 11.82 13.01
N MET A 106 3.93 12.32 11.80
CA MET A 106 3.99 13.75 11.49
C MET A 106 3.04 14.55 12.39
N LEU A 107 1.80 14.08 12.56
CA LEU A 107 0.82 14.76 13.38
C LEU A 107 1.24 14.77 14.86
N SER A 108 1.69 13.62 15.40
CA SER A 108 2.15 13.56 16.79
C SER A 108 3.39 14.44 17.04
N LEU A 109 4.34 14.45 16.09
CA LEU A 109 5.55 15.29 16.18
C LEU A 109 5.19 16.78 16.11
N SER A 110 4.23 17.16 15.26
CA SER A 110 3.75 18.55 15.18
C SER A 110 3.12 19.02 16.50
N LEU A 111 2.29 18.18 17.14
CA LEU A 111 1.70 18.48 18.45
C LEU A 111 2.76 18.55 19.55
N LEU A 112 3.72 17.63 19.55
CA LEU A 112 4.83 17.63 20.50
C LEU A 112 5.69 18.90 20.37
N LEU A 113 6.03 19.30 19.13
CA LEU A 113 6.78 20.53 18.88
C LEU A 113 6.04 21.78 19.38
N THR A 114 4.72 21.85 19.19
CA THR A 114 3.94 22.98 19.70
C THR A 114 3.91 23.04 21.23
N ALA A 115 3.83 21.86 21.88
CA ALA A 115 3.85 21.76 23.32
C ALA A 115 5.22 22.17 23.91
N ILE A 116 6.32 21.72 23.30
CA ILE A 116 7.68 22.08 23.71
C ILE A 116 7.96 23.57 23.45
N GLY A 117 7.47 24.12 22.35
CA GLY A 117 7.67 25.51 21.97
C GLY A 117 6.83 26.51 22.77
N PHE A 118 5.92 26.06 23.63
CA PHE A 118 4.91 26.90 24.30
C PHE A 118 4.11 27.77 23.31
N LEU A 119 3.95 27.29 22.06
CA LEU A 119 3.12 27.95 21.05
C LEU A 119 1.63 27.64 21.32
N PRO A 120 0.70 28.52 20.87
CA PRO A 120 -0.70 28.17 20.88
C PRO A 120 -0.91 26.87 20.09
N LEU A 121 -1.73 25.96 20.62
CA LEU A 121 -2.06 24.69 19.97
C LEU A 121 -2.50 24.96 18.52
N LEU A 122 -1.79 24.36 17.57
CA LEU A 122 -2.02 24.52 16.13
C LEU A 122 -3.34 23.89 15.67
N PHE A 123 -3.80 22.86 16.37
CA PHE A 123 -5.01 22.10 16.03
C PHE A 123 -5.96 22.02 17.22
N ASP A 124 -7.25 22.20 16.94
CA ASP A 124 -8.31 21.89 17.91
C ASP A 124 -8.54 20.39 18.03
N TYR A 125 -9.11 19.95 19.15
CA TYR A 125 -9.41 18.53 19.38
C TYR A 125 -10.33 17.96 18.29
N ASP A 126 -11.31 18.75 17.82
CA ASP A 126 -12.19 18.37 16.70
C ASP A 126 -11.42 18.20 15.39
N GLN A 127 -10.43 19.05 15.12
CA GLN A 127 -9.58 18.95 13.92
C GLN A 127 -8.64 17.73 14.01
N VAL A 128 -8.08 17.45 15.17
CA VAL A 128 -7.27 16.24 15.40
C VAL A 128 -8.13 14.98 15.23
N PHE A 129 -9.35 14.99 15.74
CA PHE A 129 -10.28 13.87 15.57
C PHE A 129 -10.61 13.65 14.09
N LEU A 130 -10.96 14.72 13.37
CA LEU A 130 -11.28 14.67 11.94
C LEU A 130 -10.10 14.17 11.11
N THR A 131 -8.89 14.66 11.39
CA THR A 131 -7.67 14.23 10.67
C THR A 131 -7.35 12.75 10.91
N VAL A 132 -7.35 12.31 12.17
CA VAL A 132 -6.96 10.94 12.56
C VAL A 132 -8.00 9.89 12.21
N PHE A 133 -9.29 10.16 12.42
CA PHE A 133 -10.35 9.16 12.23
C PHE A 133 -11.01 9.21 10.85
N ILE A 134 -10.95 10.34 10.15
CA ILE A 134 -11.63 10.50 8.86
C ILE A 134 -10.61 10.66 7.73
N GLN A 135 -9.77 11.70 7.76
CA GLN A 135 -8.92 12.03 6.61
C GLN A 135 -7.83 10.99 6.36
N VAL A 136 -7.04 10.64 7.39
CA VAL A 136 -5.92 9.69 7.23
C VAL A 136 -6.42 8.30 6.81
N PRO A 137 -7.44 7.69 7.47
CA PRO A 137 -7.98 6.41 7.04
C PRO A 137 -8.58 6.45 5.63
N CYS A 138 -9.31 7.51 5.28
CA CYS A 138 -9.90 7.65 3.95
C CYS A 138 -8.83 7.68 2.84
N LEU A 139 -7.78 8.50 3.00
CA LEU A 139 -6.67 8.56 2.05
C LEU A 139 -5.94 7.22 1.93
N THR A 140 -5.74 6.51 3.06
CA THR A 140 -5.08 5.19 3.04
C THR A 140 -5.93 4.14 2.32
N LEU A 141 -7.24 4.12 2.53
CA LEU A 141 -8.13 3.22 1.82
C LEU A 141 -8.16 3.54 0.32
N GLY A 142 -8.16 4.83 -0.04
CA GLY A 142 -8.05 5.28 -1.43
C GLY A 142 -6.76 4.83 -2.12
N SER A 143 -5.64 4.76 -1.41
CA SER A 143 -4.35 4.33 -1.97
C SER A 143 -4.17 2.80 -2.04
N VAL A 144 -4.92 2.01 -1.28
CA VAL A 144 -4.87 0.53 -1.32
C VAL A 144 -5.47 -0.02 -2.62
N PHE A 145 -6.53 0.63 -3.11
CA PHE A 145 -7.31 0.15 -4.26
C PHE A 145 -6.84 0.72 -5.60
N THR A 146 -5.56 0.57 -5.90
CA THR A 146 -5.03 0.98 -7.22
C THR A 146 -5.49 0.07 -8.35
N PRO A 147 -5.74 0.62 -9.57
CA PRO A 147 -5.96 -0.20 -10.74
C PRO A 147 -4.68 -0.96 -11.11
N PHE A 148 -4.82 -2.24 -11.44
CA PHE A 148 -3.70 -3.09 -11.85
C PHE A 148 -3.72 -3.29 -13.37
N HIS A 149 -2.75 -2.69 -14.07
CA HIS A 149 -2.51 -2.91 -15.49
C HIS A 149 -1.12 -3.54 -15.69
N PRO A 150 -1.02 -4.84 -15.99
CA PRO A 150 0.27 -5.50 -16.21
C PRO A 150 0.88 -4.99 -17.52
N LYS A 151 1.87 -4.10 -17.42
CA LYS A 151 2.63 -3.59 -18.59
C LYS A 151 3.77 -4.53 -19.01
N THR A 152 4.21 -5.44 -18.13
CA THR A 152 5.30 -6.39 -18.40
C THR A 152 5.01 -7.75 -17.79
N ASN A 153 5.42 -8.82 -18.47
CA ASN A 153 5.33 -10.21 -18.00
C ASN A 153 6.43 -10.58 -16.99
N VAL A 154 7.18 -9.59 -16.48
CA VAL A 154 8.30 -9.84 -15.57
C VAL A 154 7.77 -10.03 -14.16
N ILE A 155 7.81 -11.28 -13.69
CA ILE A 155 7.46 -11.64 -12.31
C ILE A 155 8.52 -11.03 -11.37
N ARG A 156 8.08 -10.13 -10.48
CA ARG A 156 8.94 -9.56 -9.44
C ARG A 156 9.18 -10.61 -8.36
N ILE A 157 10.44 -10.79 -7.98
CA ILE A 157 10.84 -11.74 -6.94
C ILE A 157 10.51 -11.12 -5.59
N SER A 158 10.06 -11.94 -4.63
CA SER A 158 9.87 -11.48 -3.26
C SER A 158 11.20 -11.02 -2.70
N SER A 159 11.31 -9.77 -2.28
CA SER A 159 12.45 -9.38 -1.45
C SER A 159 12.32 -10.16 -0.14
N LYS A 160 13.36 -10.90 0.25
CA LYS A 160 13.46 -11.44 1.62
C LYS A 160 13.30 -10.25 2.57
N LEU A 161 12.65 -10.47 3.71
CA LEU A 161 12.36 -9.44 4.71
C LEU A 161 13.68 -8.97 5.35
N VAL A 162 14.52 -8.28 4.58
CA VAL A 162 15.73 -7.63 5.05
C VAL A 162 15.29 -6.25 5.50
N GLY A 163 15.38 -6.07 6.81
CA GLY A 163 15.00 -4.88 7.52
C GLY A 163 15.80 -3.65 7.09
N ASN A 164 15.31 -2.54 7.61
CA ASN A 164 15.90 -1.20 7.56
C ASN A 164 15.82 -0.51 6.19
N ALA A 165 14.70 0.17 5.99
CA ALA A 165 14.64 1.32 5.10
C ALA A 165 14.04 2.51 5.87
N THR A 166 14.94 3.23 6.53
CA THR A 166 14.94 4.70 6.62
C THR A 166 13.57 5.36 6.84
N VAL A 167 13.14 5.38 8.10
CA VAL A 167 12.08 6.28 8.62
C VAL A 167 12.59 7.74 8.74
N ALA A 168 13.88 7.97 8.50
CA ALA A 168 14.45 9.31 8.46
C ALA A 168 14.31 9.90 7.06
N CYS A 169 13.44 10.91 6.91
CA CYS A 169 13.91 12.25 6.58
C CYS A 169 12.75 13.26 6.48
N SER A 170 12.99 14.39 7.13
CA SER A 170 12.33 15.69 6.99
C SER A 170 10.97 15.85 7.67
N PHE A 171 11.01 16.22 8.95
CA PHE A 171 9.91 16.97 9.55
C PHE A 171 10.34 18.11 10.49
N VAL A 172 11.63 18.46 10.49
CA VAL A 172 12.15 19.53 11.36
C VAL A 172 12.20 20.90 10.65
N ASP A 173 12.19 20.95 9.31
CA ASP A 173 12.24 22.22 8.58
C ASP A 173 10.87 22.87 8.29
N VAL A 174 9.77 22.16 8.54
CA VAL A 174 8.41 22.62 8.15
C VAL A 174 7.78 23.54 9.20
N VAL A 175 8.03 23.29 10.48
CA VAL A 175 7.37 24.01 11.58
C VAL A 175 8.07 25.33 11.91
N CYS A 176 9.32 25.53 11.46
CA CYS A 176 10.08 26.75 11.75
C CYS A 176 9.93 27.88 10.71
N SER A 177 9.24 27.66 9.57
CA SER A 177 9.09 28.71 8.55
C SER A 177 7.89 29.65 8.76
N VAL A 178 7.05 29.42 9.78
CA VAL A 178 5.88 30.29 10.09
C VAL A 178 6.11 31.13 11.36
N ALA A 179 7.30 31.07 11.96
CA ALA A 179 7.62 31.82 13.18
C ALA A 179 8.41 33.13 12.95
N THR A 180 8.70 33.53 11.71
CA THR A 180 9.43 34.79 11.45
C THR A 180 8.82 35.59 10.31
N GLY A 181 7.96 36.54 10.67
CA GLY A 181 7.42 37.54 9.74
C GLY A 181 6.54 38.55 10.47
N HIS A 182 7.06 39.76 10.64
CA HIS A 182 6.54 40.88 11.42
C HIS A 182 5.05 41.25 11.30
N LEU A 183 4.53 41.74 12.44
CA LEU A 183 3.46 42.72 12.66
C LEU A 183 2.61 43.12 11.44
N SER A 184 1.32 42.80 11.49
CA SER A 184 0.28 43.54 10.77
C SER A 184 -0.95 43.64 11.68
N GLU A 185 -1.39 44.88 11.90
CA GLU A 185 -2.42 45.30 12.84
C GLU A 185 -3.83 44.90 12.35
N VAL A 186 -4.24 43.66 12.58
CA VAL A 186 -5.62 43.26 12.98
C VAL A 186 -5.47 41.88 13.63
N PRO A 187 -5.83 41.68 14.92
CA PRO A 187 -5.73 40.35 15.51
C PRO A 187 -6.77 39.44 14.86
N LEU A 188 -6.36 38.62 13.88
CA LEU A 188 -7.17 37.48 13.46
C LEU A 188 -7.43 36.61 14.70
N SER A 189 -8.71 36.23 14.88
CA SER A 189 -9.08 35.31 15.95
C SER A 189 -8.27 34.01 15.81
N THR A 190 -7.78 33.48 16.94
CA THR A 190 -7.00 32.24 17.00
C THR A 190 -7.72 31.06 16.35
N ILE A 191 -9.06 31.08 16.34
CA ILE A 191 -9.89 30.08 15.67
C ILE A 191 -9.71 30.11 14.15
N SER A 192 -9.68 31.29 13.53
CA SER A 192 -9.53 31.44 12.07
C SER A 192 -8.18 30.91 11.60
N ILE A 193 -7.12 31.15 12.37
CA ILE A 193 -5.77 30.64 12.09
C ILE A 193 -5.75 29.11 12.13
N ARG A 194 -6.38 28.47 13.13
CA ARG A 194 -6.47 27.01 13.23
C ARG A 194 -7.19 26.40 12.02
N HIS A 195 -8.27 27.01 11.54
CA HIS A 195 -8.97 26.53 10.36
C HIS A 195 -8.15 26.67 9.07
N ILE A 196 -7.35 27.75 8.91
CA ILE A 196 -6.38 27.88 7.80
C ILE A 196 -5.32 26.78 7.88
N VAL A 197 -4.73 26.56 9.05
CA VAL A 197 -3.69 25.54 9.26
C VAL A 197 -4.24 24.13 9.02
N GLY A 198 -5.46 23.84 9.50
CA GLY A 198 -6.15 22.58 9.22
C GLY A 198 -6.42 22.36 7.74
N PHE A 199 -6.79 23.41 6.99
CA PHE A 199 -6.95 23.34 5.54
C PHE A 199 -5.63 23.08 4.81
N HIS A 200 -4.55 23.78 5.20
CA HIS A 200 -3.21 23.53 4.69
C HIS A 200 -2.75 22.09 4.96
N GLN A 201 -3.02 21.57 6.16
CA GLN A 201 -2.72 20.19 6.54
C GLN A 201 -3.50 19.17 5.69
N ALA A 202 -4.78 19.40 5.42
CA ALA A 202 -5.57 18.49 4.58
C ALA A 202 -5.01 18.41 3.15
N ILE A 203 -4.59 19.55 2.57
CA ILE A 203 -3.97 19.59 1.23
C ILE A 203 -2.59 18.93 1.24
N SER A 204 -1.77 19.18 2.26
CA SER A 204 -0.44 18.56 2.37
C SER A 204 -0.53 17.04 2.52
N LEU A 205 -1.52 16.52 3.24
CA LEU A 205 -1.82 15.09 3.35
C LEU A 205 -2.23 14.49 2.00
N CYS A 206 -3.06 15.19 1.22
CA CYS A 206 -3.41 14.75 -0.13
C CYS A 206 -2.15 14.68 -1.02
N ALA A 207 -1.31 15.72 -1.01
CA ALA A 207 -0.06 15.74 -1.77
C ALA A 207 0.90 14.62 -1.34
N LEU A 208 1.05 14.37 -0.03
CA LEU A 208 1.88 13.29 0.51
C LEU A 208 1.35 11.91 0.07
N SER A 209 0.05 11.67 0.20
CA SER A 209 -0.59 10.40 -0.16
C SER A 209 -0.40 10.02 -1.62
N SER A 210 -0.30 11.01 -2.52
CA SER A 210 -0.16 10.80 -3.97
C SER A 210 1.07 9.95 -4.36
N ALA A 211 2.17 10.03 -3.62
CA ALA A 211 3.36 9.23 -3.90
C ALA A 211 3.20 7.75 -3.51
N TRP A 212 2.34 7.46 -2.55
CA TRP A 212 2.10 6.12 -2.01
C TRP A 212 1.03 5.34 -2.79
N VAL A 213 0.26 6.01 -3.65
CA VAL A 213 -0.69 5.36 -4.58
C VAL A 213 0.03 4.33 -5.44
N TYR A 214 1.07 4.76 -6.16
CA TYR A 214 1.90 3.86 -6.96
C TYR A 214 3.34 3.82 -6.44
N PRO A 215 3.66 2.99 -5.42
CA PRO A 215 4.95 3.05 -4.74
C PRO A 215 6.15 2.68 -5.62
N LEU A 216 5.93 2.00 -6.75
CA LEU A 216 6.97 1.42 -7.61
C LEU A 216 7.06 2.07 -8.99
N SER A 217 6.29 3.11 -9.26
CA SER A 217 6.34 3.88 -10.52
C SER A 217 6.46 5.36 -10.23
N SER A 218 7.19 6.08 -11.08
CA SER A 218 7.30 7.54 -10.99
C SER A 218 5.98 8.21 -11.35
N PHE A 219 5.78 9.43 -10.85
CA PHE A 219 4.60 10.25 -11.18
C PHE A 219 4.45 10.44 -12.70
N TRP A 220 5.57 10.60 -13.40
CA TRP A 220 5.63 10.78 -14.85
C TRP A 220 5.12 9.59 -15.67
N ASN A 221 5.17 8.38 -15.11
CA ASN A 221 4.72 7.18 -15.81
C ASN A 221 3.27 6.83 -15.45
N GLU A 222 2.89 7.06 -14.20
CA GLU A 222 1.56 6.75 -13.69
C GLU A 222 1.03 7.89 -12.82
N ASN A 223 0.07 8.62 -13.37
CA ASN A 223 -0.57 9.73 -12.69
C ASN A 223 -1.53 9.20 -11.61
N PRO A 224 -1.39 9.63 -10.34
CA PRO A 224 -2.30 9.22 -9.26
C PRO A 224 -3.73 9.72 -9.49
N VAL A 225 -3.89 10.83 -10.22
CA VAL A 225 -5.20 11.42 -10.57
C VAL A 225 -6.06 10.47 -11.43
N LEU A 226 -5.45 9.52 -12.12
CA LEU A 226 -6.18 8.51 -12.90
C LEU A 226 -6.72 7.38 -12.01
N CYS A 227 -6.33 7.32 -10.74
CA CYS A 227 -6.87 6.38 -9.76
C CYS A 227 -8.16 6.96 -9.15
N LEU A 228 -9.31 6.49 -9.63
CA LEU A 228 -10.63 6.96 -9.15
C LEU A 228 -10.81 6.85 -7.63
N PRO A 229 -10.46 5.72 -6.96
CA PRO A 229 -10.63 5.61 -5.51
C PRO A 229 -9.80 6.63 -4.72
N TRP A 230 -8.57 6.88 -5.15
CA TRP A 230 -7.70 7.86 -4.51
C TRP A 230 -8.20 9.30 -4.75
N MET A 231 -8.59 9.65 -5.98
CA MET A 231 -9.16 10.96 -6.27
C MET A 231 -10.43 11.24 -5.47
N ALA A 232 -11.32 10.25 -5.38
CA ALA A 232 -12.53 10.36 -4.56
C ALA A 232 -12.18 10.59 -3.08
N SER A 233 -11.17 9.87 -2.54
CA SER A 233 -10.70 10.07 -1.17
C SER A 233 -10.10 11.48 -0.95
N GLY A 234 -9.31 11.99 -1.90
CA GLY A 234 -8.73 13.34 -1.81
C GLY A 234 -9.79 14.44 -1.84
N ILE A 235 -10.78 14.32 -2.75
CA ILE A 235 -11.92 15.25 -2.81
C ILE A 235 -12.73 15.19 -1.52
N LEU A 236 -12.99 13.99 -0.99
CA LEU A 236 -13.71 13.82 0.27
C LEU A 236 -12.95 14.45 1.45
N CYS A 237 -11.63 14.25 1.53
CA CYS A 237 -10.83 14.84 2.61
C CYS A 237 -10.85 16.37 2.61
N ILE A 238 -10.70 16.99 1.43
CA ILE A 238 -10.77 18.45 1.28
C ILE A 238 -12.19 18.93 1.55
N GLY A 239 -13.21 18.24 1.01
CA GLY A 239 -14.62 18.58 1.20
C GLY A 239 -15.05 18.54 2.67
N VAL A 240 -14.66 17.49 3.41
CA VAL A 240 -14.94 17.37 4.84
C VAL A 240 -14.27 18.49 5.64
N GLN A 241 -13.04 18.90 5.28
CA GLN A 241 -12.36 20.03 5.93
C GLN A 241 -13.06 21.38 5.68
N ILE A 242 -13.59 21.57 4.46
CA ILE A 242 -14.35 22.77 4.09
C ILE A 242 -15.68 22.79 4.87
N VAL A 243 -16.43 21.68 4.86
CA VAL A 243 -17.70 21.56 5.59
C VAL A 243 -17.50 21.79 7.08
N PHE A 244 -16.44 21.23 7.67
CA PHE A 244 -16.09 21.47 9.07
C PHE A 244 -15.85 22.96 9.35
N SER A 245 -15.10 23.65 8.48
CA SER A 245 -14.81 25.09 8.66
C SER A 245 -16.05 25.97 8.55
N TYR A 246 -16.94 25.69 7.58
CA TYR A 246 -18.22 26.40 7.48
C TYR A 246 -19.17 26.07 8.64
N GLY A 247 -19.16 24.82 9.12
CA GLY A 247 -19.95 24.40 10.29
C GLY A 247 -19.53 25.10 11.59
N SER A 248 -18.24 25.41 11.73
CA SER A 248 -17.70 26.22 12.83
C SER A 248 -17.89 27.73 12.64
N ALA A 249 -18.72 28.15 11.67
CA ALA A 249 -18.98 29.55 11.33
C ALA A 249 -17.73 30.36 10.92
N VAL A 250 -16.70 29.70 10.39
CA VAL A 250 -15.50 30.35 9.85
C VAL A 250 -15.57 30.31 8.32
N PRO A 251 -16.04 31.39 7.65
CA PRO A 251 -16.09 31.43 6.20
C PRO A 251 -14.66 31.41 5.63
N LEU A 252 -14.26 30.25 5.10
CA LEU A 252 -12.89 30.04 4.64
C LEU A 252 -12.49 31.04 3.55
N HIS A 253 -13.43 31.45 2.69
CA HIS A 253 -13.19 32.35 1.57
C HIS A 253 -12.85 33.79 1.97
N GLU A 254 -13.32 34.26 3.14
CA GLU A 254 -12.99 35.61 3.65
C GLU A 254 -11.67 35.60 4.43
N VAL A 255 -11.35 34.46 5.03
CA VAL A 255 -10.18 34.27 5.89
C VAL A 255 -8.93 33.91 5.08
N LEU A 256 -9.09 33.28 3.91
CA LEU A 256 -7.98 32.84 3.06
C LEU A 256 -7.42 34.01 2.22
N SER A 257 -6.42 34.70 2.77
CA SER A 257 -5.68 35.73 2.05
C SER A 257 -4.91 35.17 0.85
N PHE A 258 -4.70 35.99 -0.19
CA PHE A 258 -3.89 35.65 -1.36
C PHE A 258 -2.50 35.11 -0.99
N PHE A 259 -1.85 35.69 0.02
CA PHE A 259 -0.53 35.23 0.50
C PHE A 259 -0.60 33.82 1.09
N SER A 260 -1.68 33.47 1.78
CA SER A 260 -1.88 32.13 2.33
C SER A 260 -2.08 31.10 1.21
N VAL A 261 -2.87 31.43 0.20
CA VAL A 261 -3.04 30.57 -0.99
C VAL A 261 -1.71 30.35 -1.71
N ALA A 262 -0.96 31.42 -1.95
CA ALA A 262 0.36 31.33 -2.58
C ALA A 262 1.32 30.44 -1.76
N ALA A 263 1.33 30.59 -0.43
CA ALA A 263 2.13 29.75 0.46
C ALA A 263 1.72 28.28 0.38
N ILE A 264 0.43 27.97 0.37
CA ILE A 264 -0.08 26.59 0.21
C ILE A 264 0.39 25.99 -1.12
N VAL A 265 0.29 26.74 -2.22
CA VAL A 265 0.71 26.27 -3.56
C VAL A 265 2.21 26.02 -3.60
N VAL A 266 3.02 26.97 -3.14
CA VAL A 266 4.48 26.81 -3.10
C VAL A 266 4.89 25.63 -2.23
N TRP A 267 4.29 25.50 -1.05
CA TRP A 267 4.57 24.41 -0.12
C TRP A 267 4.22 23.04 -0.70
N THR A 268 3.03 22.92 -1.31
CA THR A 268 2.61 21.66 -1.94
C THR A 268 3.52 21.25 -3.10
N LEU A 269 4.00 22.20 -3.90
CA LEU A 269 4.98 21.93 -4.95
C LEU A 269 6.31 21.40 -4.38
N ILE A 270 6.80 22.00 -3.29
CA ILE A 270 8.01 21.54 -2.60
C ILE A 270 7.82 20.10 -2.09
N VAL A 271 6.69 19.82 -1.43
CA VAL A 271 6.35 18.49 -0.93
C VAL A 271 6.34 17.47 -2.08
N LEU A 272 5.66 17.77 -3.19
CA LEU A 272 5.62 16.87 -4.34
C LEU A 272 7.01 16.60 -4.93
N LEU A 273 7.85 17.63 -5.04
CA LEU A 273 9.21 17.51 -5.58
C LEU A 273 10.09 16.64 -4.68
N VAL A 274 10.11 16.91 -3.37
CA VAL A 274 10.90 16.11 -2.41
C VAL A 274 10.43 14.66 -2.39
N ASN A 275 9.11 14.45 -2.39
CA ASN A 275 8.51 13.12 -2.37
C ASN A 275 8.89 12.31 -3.62
N GLU A 276 8.85 12.93 -4.81
CA GLU A 276 9.28 12.28 -6.05
C GLU A 276 10.78 11.96 -6.03
N LEU A 277 11.64 12.84 -5.51
CA LEU A 277 13.08 12.55 -5.38
C LEU A 277 13.37 11.37 -4.47
N VAL A 278 12.71 11.29 -3.32
CA VAL A 278 12.83 10.17 -2.37
C VAL A 278 12.31 8.88 -3.01
N LYS A 279 11.16 8.95 -3.67
CA LYS A 279 10.54 7.83 -4.38
C LYS A 279 11.44 7.28 -5.48
N LEU A 280 12.06 8.16 -6.29
CA LEU A 280 13.00 7.75 -7.34
C LEU A 280 14.23 7.03 -6.77
N ARG A 281 14.77 7.48 -5.63
CA ARG A 281 15.87 6.79 -4.95
C ARG A 281 15.44 5.40 -4.46
N SER A 282 14.25 5.30 -3.88
CA SER A 282 13.66 4.02 -3.42
C SER A 282 13.49 3.03 -4.58
N ILE A 283 12.89 3.47 -5.70
CA ILE A 283 12.68 2.63 -6.90
C ILE A 283 14.02 2.12 -7.45
N ARG A 284 15.04 2.98 -7.53
CA ARG A 284 16.38 2.58 -8.00
C ARG A 284 17.01 1.54 -7.07
N SER A 285 16.88 1.69 -5.76
CA SER A 285 17.37 0.72 -4.77
C SER A 285 16.66 -0.63 -4.94
N PHE A 286 15.32 -0.60 -5.02
CA PHE A 286 14.50 -1.78 -5.23
C PHE A 286 14.86 -2.52 -6.53
N ALA A 287 15.05 -1.80 -7.63
CA ALA A 287 15.43 -2.40 -8.91
C ALA A 287 16.79 -3.11 -8.87
N ARG A 288 17.76 -2.58 -8.10
CA ARG A 288 19.06 -3.25 -7.88
C ARG A 288 18.89 -4.53 -7.08
N GLU A 289 18.05 -4.51 -6.05
CA GLU A 289 17.79 -5.68 -5.21
C GLU A 289 17.08 -6.79 -5.99
N GLN A 290 16.12 -6.44 -6.85
CA GLN A 290 15.48 -7.40 -7.76
C GLN A 290 16.47 -8.08 -8.72
N ARG A 291 17.48 -7.35 -9.21
CA ARG A 291 18.54 -7.94 -10.06
C ARG A 291 19.43 -8.90 -9.26
N ARG A 292 19.80 -8.54 -8.03
CA ARG A 292 20.64 -9.39 -7.15
C ARG A 292 19.92 -10.67 -6.74
N THR A 293 18.67 -10.55 -6.31
CA THR A 293 17.84 -11.70 -5.93
C THR A 293 17.62 -12.66 -7.10
N LYS A 294 17.39 -12.14 -8.30
CA LYS A 294 17.30 -12.98 -9.51
C LYS A 294 18.58 -13.76 -9.77
N LEU A 295 19.73 -13.08 -9.77
CA LEU A 295 21.03 -13.74 -9.98
C LEU A 295 21.32 -14.78 -8.90
N GLY A 296 21.01 -14.48 -7.63
CA GLY A 296 21.19 -15.42 -6.52
C GLY A 296 20.27 -16.63 -6.58
N PHE A 297 19.07 -16.48 -7.14
CA PHE A 297 18.15 -17.60 -7.37
C PHE A 297 18.66 -18.50 -8.52
N ASP A 298 19.03 -17.90 -9.65
CA ASP A 298 19.50 -18.62 -10.84
C ASP A 298 20.78 -19.43 -10.54
N THR A 299 21.72 -18.89 -9.74
CA THR A 299 22.95 -19.60 -9.36
C THR A 299 22.71 -20.76 -8.40
N LYS A 300 21.79 -20.61 -7.43
CA LYS A 300 21.43 -21.69 -6.49
C LYS A 300 20.75 -22.86 -7.20
N LEU A 301 19.86 -22.58 -8.15
CA LEU A 301 19.24 -23.64 -8.94
C LEU A 301 20.27 -24.36 -9.81
N GLY A 302 21.17 -23.63 -10.47
CA GLY A 302 22.22 -24.22 -11.30
C GLY A 302 23.21 -25.08 -10.50
N MET A 303 23.44 -24.76 -9.23
CA MET A 303 24.35 -25.53 -8.36
C MET A 303 23.71 -26.79 -7.78
N ASN A 304 22.39 -26.80 -7.62
CA ASN A 304 21.64 -27.88 -6.96
C ASN A 304 20.71 -28.65 -7.92
N SER A 305 20.79 -28.43 -9.24
CA SER A 305 20.03 -29.22 -10.21
C SER A 305 20.60 -30.64 -10.26
N PRO A 306 19.78 -31.69 -10.06
CA PRO A 306 20.24 -33.05 -10.28
C PRO A 306 20.57 -33.25 -11.77
N TYR A 307 21.73 -33.84 -12.06
CA TYR A 307 22.10 -34.33 -13.39
C TYR A 307 21.26 -35.54 -13.78
#